data_AF-A0A6P8R4D3-F1
#
_entry.id   AF-A0A6P8R4D3-F1
#
_cell.length_a   1.000
_cell.length_b   1.000
_cell.length_c   1.000
_cell.angle_alpha   90.00
_cell.angle_beta   90.00
_cell.angle_gamma   90.00
#
_symmetry.space_group_name_H-M   'P 1'
#
loop_
_entity.id
_entity.type
_entity.pdbx_description
1 polymer ?
#
loop_
_entity_poly.entity_id
_entity_poly.type
_entity_poly.pdbx_seq_one_letter_code
_entity_poly.pdbx_strand_id
1 'polypeptide(L)'
;MMRPKRSHHCSRCRHCVRRMDHHCPWINNCVGEDNHWLFLQLCFYAQLLSAYTLLLDFCQYYYFQPLHTVNGDLFVFKHELALLRTSTFMGIIMFGGMCGLFYTQLTGILTDTTTIEKMSNCCEEMSRPRKPWQQTFSEVFGTRWKILWFIPFRQRQPLRVSYHFANHV
;
A
#
# COMPACT_ATOMS: atom_id res chain seq x y z
N MET A 1 20.37 19.04 -16.78
CA MET A 1 19.22 19.20 -15.85
C MET A 1 19.55 18.47 -14.56
N MET A 2 19.76 19.19 -13.44
CA MET A 2 20.02 18.56 -12.14
C MET A 2 18.74 17.86 -11.64
N ARG A 3 18.86 16.62 -11.16
CA ARG A 3 17.74 15.87 -10.58
C ARG A 3 17.53 16.33 -9.13
N PRO A 4 16.30 16.69 -8.72
CA PRO A 4 16.03 17.01 -7.32
C PRO A 4 16.41 15.83 -6.42
N LYS A 5 16.86 16.13 -5.20
CA LYS A 5 17.30 15.11 -4.23
C LYS A 5 16.24 14.02 -4.08
N ARG A 6 16.66 12.74 -4.04
CA ARG A 6 15.80 11.54 -3.96
C ARG A 6 14.88 11.30 -5.18
N SER A 7 15.10 11.99 -6.30
CA SER A 7 14.36 11.74 -7.53
C SER A 7 15.07 10.72 -8.42
N HIS A 8 14.32 9.75 -8.95
CA HIS A 8 14.85 8.71 -9.84
C HIS A 8 14.08 8.71 -11.16
N HIS A 9 14.76 8.36 -12.25
CA HIS A 9 14.13 8.22 -13.57
C HIS A 9 13.55 6.81 -13.71
N CYS A 10 12.25 6.70 -13.99
CA CYS A 10 11.63 5.43 -14.30
C CYS A 10 11.61 5.22 -15.81
N SER A 11 12.32 4.20 -16.31
CA SER A 11 12.32 3.86 -17.74
C SER A 11 10.96 3.40 -18.26
N ARG A 12 10.14 2.77 -17.40
CA ARG A 12 8.78 2.34 -17.75
C ARG A 12 7.82 3.51 -17.93
N CYS A 13 7.83 4.46 -17.01
CA CYS A 13 6.98 5.66 -17.09
C CYS A 13 7.57 6.78 -17.97
N ARG A 14 8.86 6.68 -18.33
CA ARG A 14 9.62 7.65 -19.14
C ARG A 14 9.66 9.07 -18.57
N HIS A 15 9.60 9.20 -17.25
CA HIS A 15 9.80 10.49 -16.57
C HIS A 15 10.50 10.29 -15.21
N CYS A 16 11.01 11.39 -14.66
CA CYS A 16 11.56 11.40 -13.30
C CYS A 16 10.43 11.46 -12.27
N VAL A 17 10.59 10.74 -11.17
CA VAL A 17 9.64 10.68 -10.06
C VAL A 17 10.33 11.19 -8.81
N ARG A 18 9.73 12.18 -8.14
CA ARG A 18 10.22 12.72 -6.86
C ARG A 18 10.02 11.71 -5.75
N ARG A 19 11.04 11.54 -4.90
CA ARG A 19 11.06 10.55 -3.81
C ARG A 19 10.54 9.19 -4.29
N MET A 20 11.05 8.75 -5.43
CA MET A 20 10.59 7.51 -6.07
C MET A 20 10.83 6.34 -5.13
N ASP A 21 9.78 5.56 -4.87
CA ASP A 21 9.88 4.34 -4.10
C ASP A 21 10.07 3.13 -5.02
N HIS A 22 9.11 2.90 -5.93
CA HIS A 22 9.20 1.85 -6.94
C HIS A 22 8.24 2.12 -8.11
N HIS A 23 8.40 1.37 -9.20
CA HIS A 23 7.36 1.25 -10.22
C HIS A 23 6.50 0.03 -9.88
N CYS A 24 5.20 0.25 -9.66
CA CYS A 24 4.28 -0.81 -9.30
C CYS A 24 3.48 -1.25 -10.53
N PRO A 25 3.66 -2.50 -11.01
CA PRO A 25 2.91 -3.00 -12.15
C PRO A 25 1.39 -3.07 -11.88
N TRP A 26 1.00 -3.32 -10.62
CA TRP A 26 -0.40 -3.52 -10.22
C TRP A 26 -1.27 -2.28 -10.37
N ILE A 27 -0.70 -1.10 -10.13
CA ILE A 27 -1.37 0.20 -10.38
C ILE A 27 -0.91 0.83 -11.70
N ASN A 28 -0.09 0.12 -12.47
CA ASN A 28 0.54 0.57 -13.70
C ASN A 28 1.15 1.99 -13.58
N ASN A 29 1.78 2.28 -12.46
CA ASN A 29 2.29 3.62 -12.15
C ASN A 29 3.45 3.57 -11.14
N CYS A 30 4.24 4.63 -11.10
CA CYS A 30 5.24 4.82 -10.06
C CYS A 30 4.60 5.22 -8.73
N VAL A 31 5.09 4.65 -7.64
CA VAL A 31 4.84 5.11 -6.29
C VAL A 31 5.97 6.07 -5.91
N GLY A 32 5.60 7.29 -5.53
CA GLY A 32 6.53 8.35 -5.16
C GLY A 32 5.84 9.42 -4.30
N GLU A 33 6.46 10.59 -4.17
CA GLU A 33 6.03 11.63 -3.22
C GLU A 33 4.55 11.99 -3.27
N ASP A 34 3.98 12.07 -4.48
CA ASP A 34 2.63 12.61 -4.69
C ASP A 34 1.52 11.58 -4.40
N ASN A 35 1.81 10.27 -4.54
CA ASN A 35 0.82 9.19 -4.43
C ASN A 35 1.17 8.11 -3.41
N HIS A 36 2.29 8.21 -2.67
CA HIS A 36 2.67 7.24 -1.64
C HIS A 36 1.56 7.05 -0.59
N TRP A 37 0.88 8.13 -0.20
CA TRP A 37 -0.24 8.06 0.74
C TRP A 37 -1.45 7.28 0.19
N LEU A 38 -1.78 7.42 -1.10
CA LEU A 38 -2.82 6.64 -1.77
C LEU A 38 -2.43 5.18 -1.86
N PHE A 39 -1.15 4.89 -2.14
CA PHE A 39 -0.65 3.52 -2.19
C PHE A 39 -0.76 2.82 -0.82
N LEU A 40 -0.44 3.51 0.28
CA LEU A 40 -0.65 2.98 1.64
C LEU A 40 -2.12 2.70 1.92
N GLN A 41 -3.01 3.62 1.53
CA GLN A 41 -4.44 3.42 1.70
C GLN A 41 -4.93 2.23 0.88
N LEU A 42 -4.49 2.10 -0.37
CA LEU A 42 -4.78 0.92 -1.21
C LEU A 42 -4.36 -0.37 -0.50
N CYS A 43 -3.13 -0.44 0.01
CA CYS A 43 -2.66 -1.61 0.75
C CYS A 43 -3.50 -1.90 2.01
N PHE A 44 -3.83 -0.86 2.78
CA PHE A 44 -4.65 -0.99 4.00
C PHE A 44 -6.06 -1.51 3.70
N TYR A 45 -6.76 -0.93 2.72
CA TYR A 45 -8.11 -1.37 2.37
C TYR A 45 -8.14 -2.74 1.71
N ALA A 46 -7.13 -3.07 0.89
CA ALA A 46 -6.99 -4.42 0.35
C ALA A 46 -6.80 -5.46 1.47
N GLN A 47 -6.04 -5.11 2.53
CA GLN A 47 -5.90 -5.95 3.71
C GLN A 47 -7.23 -6.16 4.44
N LEU A 48 -7.96 -5.08 4.69
CA LEU A 48 -9.27 -5.14 5.35
C LEU A 48 -10.27 -5.98 4.55
N LEU A 49 -10.33 -5.79 3.23
CA LEU A 49 -11.21 -6.55 2.36
C LEU A 49 -10.83 -8.04 2.35
N SER A 50 -9.54 -8.37 2.28
CA SER A 50 -9.07 -9.75 2.32
C SER A 50 -9.42 -10.43 3.65
N ALA A 51 -9.26 -9.71 4.77
CA ALA A 51 -9.64 -10.20 6.09
C ALA A 51 -11.17 -10.42 6.20
N TYR A 52 -11.95 -9.49 5.66
CA TYR A 52 -13.41 -9.58 5.64
C TYR A 52 -13.90 -10.79 4.83
N THR A 53 -13.34 -11.02 3.64
CA THR A 53 -13.68 -12.21 2.83
C THR A 53 -13.34 -13.50 3.57
N LEU A 54 -12.16 -13.60 4.19
CA LEU A 54 -11.79 -14.77 4.99
C LEU A 54 -12.74 -15.02 6.17
N LEU A 55 -13.24 -13.95 6.80
CA LEU A 55 -14.25 -14.05 7.85
C LEU A 55 -15.59 -14.55 7.31
N LEU A 56 -16.05 -14.03 6.16
CA LEU A 56 -17.29 -14.48 5.53
C LEU A 56 -17.19 -15.95 5.12
N ASP A 57 -16.06 -16.35 4.54
CA ASP A 57 -15.75 -17.74 4.20
C ASP A 57 -15.82 -18.64 5.44
N PHE A 58 -15.19 -18.24 6.55
CA PHE A 58 -15.30 -18.94 7.83
C PHE A 58 -16.76 -19.06 8.28
N CYS A 59 -17.52 -17.96 8.24
CA CYS A 59 -18.93 -17.99 8.65
C CYS A 59 -19.79 -18.88 7.75
N GLN A 60 -19.57 -18.86 6.43
CA GLN A 60 -20.24 -19.76 5.48
C GLN A 60 -19.97 -21.22 5.83
N TYR A 61 -18.71 -21.57 6.13
CA TYR A 61 -18.34 -22.93 6.46
C TYR A 61 -18.98 -23.44 7.76
N TYR A 62 -19.04 -22.60 8.79
CA TYR A 62 -19.43 -23.03 10.14
C TYR A 62 -20.91 -22.79 10.49
N TYR A 63 -21.55 -21.77 9.92
CA TYR A 63 -22.87 -21.31 10.38
C TYR A 63 -23.97 -21.34 9.31
N PHE A 64 -23.64 -21.21 8.03
CA PHE A 64 -24.62 -21.19 6.96
C PHE A 64 -24.71 -22.56 6.27
N GLN A 65 -25.54 -23.48 6.80
CA GLN A 65 -25.88 -24.75 6.15
C GLN A 65 -27.05 -24.59 5.15
N PRO A 66 -27.09 -25.35 4.03
CA PRO A 66 -28.12 -25.18 3.01
C PRO A 66 -29.49 -25.79 3.40
N LEU A 67 -30.55 -25.10 2.97
CA LEU A 67 -31.96 -25.55 3.03
C LEU A 67 -32.25 -26.60 1.96
N HIS A 68 -32.96 -27.64 2.37
CA HIS A 68 -33.18 -28.91 1.67
C HIS A 68 -34.12 -28.80 0.44
N THR A 69 -33.78 -29.46 -0.68
CA THR A 69 -34.58 -30.44 -1.47
C THR A 69 -34.22 -30.47 -2.97
N VAL A 70 -34.10 -31.72 -3.48
CA VAL A 70 -33.51 -32.20 -4.75
C VAL A 70 -31.98 -32.33 -4.68
N ASN A 71 -31.38 -33.39 -5.23
CA ASN A 71 -29.91 -33.68 -5.20
C ASN A 71 -29.01 -32.57 -5.81
N GLY A 72 -29.55 -31.38 -6.10
CA GLY A 72 -28.81 -30.12 -6.15
C GLY A 72 -28.10 -29.82 -4.83
N ASP A 73 -28.57 -30.30 -3.68
CA ASP A 73 -27.92 -30.12 -2.38
C ASP A 73 -26.47 -30.62 -2.38
N LEU A 74 -26.19 -31.77 -2.99
CA LEU A 74 -24.83 -32.33 -3.10
C LEU A 74 -23.95 -31.53 -4.09
N PHE A 75 -24.55 -31.04 -5.18
CA PHE A 75 -23.84 -30.22 -6.17
C PHE A 75 -23.50 -28.84 -5.60
N VAL A 76 -24.47 -28.16 -4.98
CA VAL A 76 -24.31 -26.87 -4.30
C VAL A 76 -23.32 -27.02 -3.16
N PHE A 77 -23.42 -28.06 -2.32
CA PHE A 77 -22.45 -28.28 -1.25
C PHE A 77 -21.01 -28.48 -1.76
N LYS A 78 -20.81 -29.30 -2.80
CA LYS A 78 -19.47 -29.50 -3.39
C LYS A 78 -18.96 -28.22 -4.07
N HIS A 79 -19.84 -27.48 -4.73
CA HIS A 79 -19.48 -26.25 -5.41
C HIS A 79 -19.15 -25.13 -4.41
N GLU A 80 -19.98 -24.93 -3.38
CA GLU A 80 -19.73 -24.00 -2.28
C GLU A 80 -18.46 -24.35 -1.53
N LEU A 81 -18.24 -25.63 -1.22
CA LEU A 81 -17.01 -26.09 -0.57
C LEU A 81 -15.78 -25.87 -1.45
N ALA A 82 -15.90 -26.05 -2.77
CA ALA A 82 -14.83 -25.75 -3.71
C ALA A 82 -14.56 -24.24 -3.78
N LEU A 83 -15.61 -23.42 -3.92
CA LEU A 83 -15.52 -21.95 -3.91
C LEU A 83 -14.88 -21.45 -2.63
N LEU A 84 -15.36 -21.91 -1.48
CA LEU A 84 -14.82 -21.60 -0.16
C LEU A 84 -13.33 -21.95 -0.07
N ARG A 85 -12.93 -23.17 -0.45
CA ARG A 85 -11.53 -23.59 -0.39
C ARG A 85 -10.64 -22.75 -1.30
N THR A 86 -11.09 -22.48 -2.53
CA THR A 86 -10.35 -21.64 -3.48
C THR A 86 -10.26 -20.18 -3.03
N SER A 87 -11.36 -19.63 -2.50
CA SER A 87 -11.45 -18.27 -1.96
C SER A 87 -10.58 -18.12 -0.71
N THR A 88 -10.64 -19.06 0.23
CA THR A 88 -9.81 -19.06 1.44
C THR A 88 -8.32 -19.17 1.09
N PHE A 89 -7.95 -20.07 0.18
CA PHE A 89 -6.56 -20.22 -0.25
C PHE A 89 -6.02 -18.94 -0.92
N MET A 90 -6.77 -18.39 -1.88
CA MET A 90 -6.40 -17.13 -2.55
C MET A 90 -6.40 -15.95 -1.57
N GLY A 91 -7.36 -15.93 -0.65
CA GLY A 91 -7.49 -14.94 0.42
C GLY A 91 -6.30 -14.95 1.36
N ILE A 92 -5.78 -16.12 1.75
CA ILE A 92 -4.56 -16.25 2.56
C ILE A 92 -3.34 -15.73 1.80
N ILE A 93 -3.19 -16.08 0.52
CA ILE A 93 -2.07 -15.59 -0.31
C ILE A 93 -2.12 -14.06 -0.43
N MET A 94 -3.29 -13.51 -0.74
CA MET A 94 -3.49 -12.07 -0.84
C MET A 94 -3.27 -11.38 0.51
N PHE A 95 -3.84 -11.89 1.59
CA PHE A 95 -3.66 -11.35 2.94
C PHE A 95 -2.17 -11.34 3.34
N GLY A 96 -1.44 -12.43 3.08
CA GLY A 96 -0.01 -12.51 3.36
C GLY A 96 0.82 -11.56 2.51
N GLY A 97 0.57 -11.52 1.19
CA GLY A 97 1.27 -10.62 0.28
C GLY A 97 1.01 -9.14 0.60
N MET A 98 -0.23 -8.78 0.88
CA MET A 98 -0.63 -7.41 1.24
C MET A 98 -0.09 -7.02 2.62
N CYS A 99 -0.06 -7.94 3.60
CA CYS A 99 0.61 -7.72 4.88
C CYS A 99 2.10 -7.40 4.69
N GLY A 100 2.79 -8.20 3.86
CA GLY A 100 4.21 -8.00 3.57
C GLY A 100 4.48 -6.65 2.91
N LEU A 101 3.72 -6.31 1.87
CA LEU A 101 3.84 -5.01 1.19
C LEU A 101 3.53 -3.85 2.15
N PHE A 102 2.43 -3.91 2.87
CA PHE A 102 2.06 -2.87 3.84
C PHE A 102 3.14 -2.69 4.91
N TYR A 103 3.69 -3.78 5.44
CA TYR A 103 4.79 -3.74 6.41
C TYR A 103 6.05 -3.08 5.84
N THR A 104 6.44 -3.42 4.60
CA THR A 104 7.63 -2.81 3.97
C THR A 104 7.46 -1.31 3.73
N GLN A 105 6.27 -0.86 3.31
CA GLN A 105 5.99 0.56 3.14
C GLN A 105 5.91 1.29 4.47
N LEU A 106 5.26 0.69 5.47
CA LEU A 106 5.16 1.24 6.82
C LEU A 106 6.54 1.46 7.42
N THR A 107 7.41 0.45 7.36
CA THR A 107 8.79 0.56 7.87
C THR A 107 9.62 1.57 7.09
N GLY A 108 9.45 1.67 5.75
CA GLY A 108 10.06 2.72 4.94
C GLY A 108 9.69 4.13 5.42
N ILE A 109 8.40 4.36 5.70
CA ILE A 109 7.93 5.65 6.22
C ILE A 109 8.46 5.93 7.62
N LEU A 110 8.41 4.95 8.52
CA LEU A 110 8.91 5.10 9.88
C LEU A 110 10.42 5.43 9.91
N THR A 111 11.17 4.94 8.93
CA THR A 111 12.61 5.20 8.78
C THR A 111 12.91 6.38 7.86
N ASP A 112 11.90 7.04 7.28
CA ASP A 112 12.02 8.07 6.23
C ASP A 112 12.88 7.62 5.02
N THR A 113 12.90 6.31 4.71
CA THR A 113 13.65 5.71 3.59
C THR A 113 12.72 5.15 2.52
N THR A 114 13.15 5.24 1.26
CA THR A 114 12.51 4.59 0.11
C THR A 114 13.15 3.23 -0.14
N THR A 115 12.44 2.37 -0.88
CA THR A 115 12.94 1.05 -1.29
C THR A 115 14.21 1.17 -2.12
N ILE A 116 14.29 2.15 -3.03
CA ILE A 116 15.52 2.42 -3.81
C ILE A 116 16.68 2.80 -2.88
N GLU A 117 16.46 3.67 -1.89
CA GLU A 117 17.51 4.05 -0.94
C GLU A 117 18.01 2.83 -0.15
N LYS A 118 17.10 1.96 0.33
CA LYS A 118 17.45 0.71 1.02
C LYS A 118 18.26 -0.25 0.15
N MET A 119 17.91 -0.41 -1.12
CA MET A 119 18.59 -1.36 -2.03
C MET A 119 19.92 -0.81 -2.58
N SER A 120 20.07 0.51 -2.64
CA SER A 120 21.23 1.16 -3.26
C SER A 120 22.52 1.13 -2.42
N ASN A 121 22.48 0.70 -1.15
CA ASN A 121 23.65 0.61 -0.24
C ASN A 121 24.59 1.84 -0.26
N CYS A 122 24.11 3.04 -0.58
CA CYS A 122 25.00 4.17 -0.86
C CYS A 122 25.09 5.14 0.33
N CYS A 123 26.07 4.85 1.20
CA CYS A 123 27.01 5.83 1.80
C CYS A 123 26.51 7.07 2.58
N GLU A 124 25.22 7.24 2.89
CA GLU A 124 24.73 8.36 3.72
C GLU A 124 24.01 7.92 5.02
N GLU A 125 24.17 6.66 5.46
CA GLU A 125 23.35 6.12 6.56
C GLU A 125 23.55 6.75 7.95
N MET A 126 24.56 7.59 8.19
CA MET A 126 24.97 7.87 9.59
C MET A 126 24.60 9.23 10.20
N SER A 127 24.03 10.21 9.48
CA SER A 127 23.99 11.60 9.99
C SER A 127 22.63 12.31 10.01
N ARG A 128 21.52 11.66 9.63
CA ARG A 128 20.20 12.30 9.73
C ARG A 128 19.49 11.95 11.03
N PRO A 129 19.14 12.93 11.87
CA PRO A 129 18.35 12.66 13.07
C PRO A 129 17.00 12.07 12.67
N ARG A 130 16.63 10.96 13.31
CA ARG A 130 15.32 10.31 13.09
C ARG A 130 14.21 11.30 13.46
N LYS A 131 13.34 11.59 12.50
CA LYS A 131 12.11 12.35 12.76
C LYS A 131 11.16 11.50 13.63
N PRO A 132 10.35 12.13 14.49
CA PRO A 132 9.25 11.43 15.15
C PRO A 132 8.30 10.81 14.12
N TRP A 133 7.80 9.60 14.39
CA TRP A 133 6.91 8.87 13.45
C TRP A 133 5.70 9.70 13.01
N GLN A 134 5.13 10.50 13.93
CA GLN A 134 3.98 11.37 13.65
C GLN A 134 4.31 12.42 12.59
N GLN A 135 5.54 12.95 12.62
CA GLN A 135 5.99 13.92 11.65
C GLN A 135 6.12 13.27 10.28
N THR A 136 6.78 12.13 10.17
CA THR A 136 6.97 11.46 8.87
C THR A 136 5.64 11.03 8.24
N PHE A 137 4.73 10.51 9.06
CA PHE A 137 3.36 10.21 8.63
C PHE A 137 2.63 11.46 8.15
N SER A 138 2.69 12.54 8.93
CA SER A 138 2.02 13.79 8.54
C SER A 138 2.57 14.35 7.23
N GLU A 139 3.87 14.19 6.95
CA GLU A 139 4.50 14.58 5.68
C GLU A 139 4.02 13.72 4.51
N VAL A 140 3.90 12.39 4.70
CA VAL A 140 3.38 11.47 3.67
C VAL A 140 1.92 11.76 3.39
N PHE A 141 1.08 11.82 4.41
CA PHE A 141 -0.35 12.06 4.26
C PHE A 141 -0.69 13.52 3.96
N GLY A 142 0.22 14.47 4.18
CA GLY A 142 -0.06 15.90 3.96
C GLY A 142 -1.06 16.48 4.97
N THR A 143 -1.15 15.91 6.17
CA THR A 143 -2.03 16.41 7.24
C THR A 143 -1.58 15.89 8.60
N ARG A 144 -1.75 16.73 9.63
CA ARG A 144 -1.52 16.34 11.04
C ARG A 144 -2.74 15.65 11.67
N TRP A 145 -3.90 15.73 11.02
CA TRP A 145 -5.15 15.12 11.48
C TRP A 145 -5.16 13.62 11.18
N LYS A 146 -4.97 12.80 12.21
CA LYS A 146 -4.79 11.33 12.08
C LYS A 146 -5.98 10.63 11.42
N ILE A 147 -7.21 11.08 11.67
CA ILE A 147 -8.41 10.48 11.07
C ILE A 147 -8.43 10.62 9.55
N LEU A 148 -7.86 11.72 9.03
CA LEU A 148 -7.77 11.98 7.59
C LEU A 148 -6.70 11.12 6.88
N TRP A 149 -5.90 10.36 7.64
CA TRP A 149 -4.99 9.36 7.05
C TRP A 149 -5.76 8.17 6.48
N PHE A 150 -6.99 7.93 6.95
CA PHE A 150 -7.88 6.86 6.52
C PHE A 150 -9.02 7.34 5.63
N ILE A 151 -8.89 8.51 4.98
CA ILE A 151 -9.93 9.03 4.07
C ILE A 151 -9.28 9.30 2.71
N PRO A 152 -9.63 8.54 1.65
CA PRO A 152 -9.02 8.69 0.31
C PRO A 152 -9.65 9.81 -0.54
N PHE A 153 -10.72 10.45 -0.08
CA PHE A 153 -11.49 11.44 -0.86
C PHE A 153 -10.95 12.88 -0.78
N ARG A 154 -9.71 13.07 -0.32
CA ARG A 154 -9.13 14.40 -0.14
C ARG A 154 -7.97 14.64 -1.09
N GLN A 155 -7.81 15.90 -1.47
CA GLN A 155 -6.60 16.34 -2.14
C GLN A 155 -5.48 16.47 -1.11
N ARG A 156 -4.34 15.80 -1.35
CA ARG A 156 -3.16 15.94 -0.49
C ARG A 156 -2.55 17.33 -0.69
N GLN A 157 -2.39 18.06 0.42
CA GLN A 157 -1.58 19.28 0.45
C GLN A 157 -0.26 18.98 1.17
N PRO A 158 0.90 19.24 0.53
CA PRO A 158 2.19 18.98 1.16
C PRO A 158 2.41 19.92 2.37
N LEU A 159 2.74 19.36 3.54
CA LEU A 159 2.97 20.14 4.77
C LEU A 159 4.25 20.99 4.74
N ARG A 160 5.13 20.74 3.78
CA ARG A 160 6.25 21.62 3.43
C ARG A 160 6.15 21.90 1.95
N VAL A 161 6.28 23.17 1.58
CA VAL A 161 6.54 23.54 0.19
C VAL A 161 7.84 22.85 -0.22
N SER A 162 7.80 22.04 -1.28
CA SER A 162 9.04 21.54 -1.89
C SER A 162 9.89 22.77 -2.26
N TYR A 163 11.06 22.92 -1.65
CA TYR A 163 11.99 23.99 -2.00
C TYR A 163 12.40 23.86 -3.47
N HIS A 164 11.67 24.51 -4.37
CA HIS A 164 12.03 24.88 -5.75
C HIS A 164 11.04 26.00 -6.12
N PHE A 165 11.41 27.27 -6.27
CA PHE A 165 12.45 27.83 -7.11
C PHE A 165 13.16 29.01 -6.41
N ALA A 166 14.39 28.82 -5.92
CA ALA A 166 15.33 29.93 -5.99
C ALA A 166 15.84 29.91 -7.43
N ASN A 167 15.33 30.84 -8.25
CA ASN A 167 15.87 31.12 -9.56
C ASN A 167 17.36 31.46 -9.36
N HIS A 168 18.24 30.54 -9.75
CA HIS A 168 19.58 30.91 -10.16
C HIS A 168 19.50 31.17 -11.67
N VAL A 169 18.97 32.34 -11.99
CA VAL A 169 19.38 33.17 -13.12
C VAL A 169 19.87 34.47 -12.51
#